data_AF-A0A950K2Q9-F1
#
_entry.id   AF-A0A950K2Q9-F1
#
_cell.length_a   1.000
_cell.length_b   1.000
_cell.length_c   1.000
_cell.angle_alpha   90.00
_cell.angle_beta   90.00
_cell.angle_gamma   90.00
#
_symmetry.space_group_name_H-M   'P 1'
#
loop_
_entity.id
_entity.type
_entity.pdbx_description
1 polymer ?
#
loop_
_entity_poly.entity_id
_entity_poly.type
_entity_poly.pdbx_seq_one_letter_code
_entity_poly.pdbx_strand_id
1 'polypeptide(L)'
;MIILSTVSAWELGDRLETTQAQKNEALREAKVAKLDGDLGENAPYQAAKEKFRTMGRIQRRLTQEMDHLINQGHRLVDPLSWVKEDPAAEAELGVVVVLDLDGERENFLIAGARDHHVPAEGDVVPIPYTSPLGQALLGKHAQDNFTVAIRGQIRTVNIHVVRRPTREEILAVFPALRGE
;
A
#
# COMPACT_ATOMS: atom_id res chain seq x y z
N MET A 1 -7.72 -14.57 -6.81
CA MET A 1 -7.73 -13.25 -7.49
C MET A 1 -7.55 -12.15 -6.46
N ILE A 2 -6.49 -11.36 -6.62
CA ILE A 2 -6.11 -10.24 -5.75
C ILE A 2 -6.78 -8.97 -6.28
N ILE A 3 -7.41 -8.17 -5.42
CA ILE A 3 -7.95 -6.88 -5.82
C ILE A 3 -6.93 -5.80 -5.49
N LEU A 4 -6.62 -4.92 -6.43
CA LEU A 4 -5.61 -3.88 -6.31
C LEU A 4 -6.20 -2.55 -6.77
N SER A 5 -5.91 -1.45 -6.06
CA SER A 5 -6.27 -0.13 -6.58
C SER A 5 -5.45 0.20 -7.83
N THR A 6 -6.03 1.00 -8.74
CA THR A 6 -5.30 1.55 -9.90
C THR A 6 -4.07 2.34 -9.46
N VAL A 7 -4.17 3.07 -8.35
CA VAL A 7 -3.08 3.84 -7.74
C VAL A 7 -1.94 2.94 -7.29
N SER A 8 -2.22 1.91 -6.47
CA SER A 8 -1.19 0.96 -6.02
C SER A 8 -0.55 0.18 -7.17
N ALA A 9 -1.30 -0.09 -8.24
CA ALA A 9 -0.77 -0.72 -9.45
C ALA A 9 0.24 0.19 -10.16
N TRP A 10 -0.12 1.45 -10.34
CA TRP A 10 0.74 2.46 -10.95
C TRP A 10 2.00 2.70 -10.11
N GLU A 11 1.87 2.89 -8.79
CA GLU A 11 3.01 3.06 -7.89
C GLU A 11 3.98 1.88 -7.90
N LEU A 12 3.48 0.65 -8.03
CA LEU A 12 4.33 -0.53 -8.15
C LEU A 12 5.15 -0.51 -9.45
N GLY A 13 4.52 -0.13 -10.56
CA GLY A 13 5.19 0.04 -11.86
C GLY A 13 6.24 1.16 -11.82
N ASP A 14 5.86 2.35 -11.36
CA ASP A 14 6.74 3.51 -11.25
C ASP A 14 7.96 3.23 -10.35
N ARG A 15 7.73 2.57 -9.20
CA ARG A 15 8.84 2.15 -8.32
C ARG A 15 9.77 1.16 -8.98
N LEU A 16 9.27 0.24 -9.81
CA LEU A 16 10.12 -0.69 -10.54
C LEU A 16 10.99 0.05 -11.57
N GLU A 17 10.40 0.95 -12.35
CA GLU A 17 11.10 1.76 -13.35
C GLU A 17 12.16 2.65 -12.72
N THR A 18 11.79 3.40 -11.68
CA THR A 18 12.70 4.28 -10.93
C THR A 18 13.85 3.49 -10.29
N THR A 19 13.57 2.34 -9.67
CA THR A 19 14.62 1.46 -9.10
C THR A 19 15.58 0.96 -10.17
N GLN A 20 15.06 0.57 -11.35
CA GLN A 20 15.88 0.13 -12.47
C GLN A 20 16.75 1.27 -13.03
N ALA A 21 16.22 2.50 -13.10
CA ALA A 21 16.99 3.68 -13.49
C ALA A 21 18.13 3.97 -12.50
N GLN A 22 17.84 4.00 -11.19
CA GLN A 22 18.82 4.22 -10.12
C GLN A 22 19.90 3.13 -10.08
N LYS A 23 19.53 1.87 -10.33
CA LYS A 23 20.49 0.77 -10.46
C LYS A 23 21.44 0.98 -11.64
N ASN A 24 20.91 1.37 -12.80
CA ASN A 24 21.73 1.62 -13.99
C ASN A 24 22.67 2.81 -13.80
N GLU A 25 22.20 3.87 -13.13
CA GLU A 25 23.02 5.02 -12.76
C GLU A 25 24.16 4.60 -11.83
N ALA A 26 23.87 3.86 -10.76
CA ALA A 26 24.89 3.35 -9.83
C ALA A 26 25.94 2.49 -10.54
N LEU A 27 25.55 1.71 -11.56
CA LEU A 27 26.49 0.95 -12.38
C LEU A 27 27.40 1.87 -13.22
N ARG A 28 26.87 2.98 -13.75
CA ARG A 28 27.68 3.97 -14.50
C ARG A 28 28.66 4.67 -13.56
N GLU A 29 28.19 5.14 -12.40
CA GLU A 29 29.03 5.75 -11.35
C GLU A 29 30.18 4.80 -10.96
N ALA A 30 29.89 3.53 -10.71
CA ALA A 30 30.90 2.53 -10.36
C ALA A 30 31.92 2.29 -11.50
N LYS A 31 31.49 2.36 -12.77
CA LYS A 31 32.40 2.23 -13.92
C LYS A 31 33.33 3.43 -14.06
N VAL A 32 32.82 4.64 -13.82
CA VAL A 32 33.63 5.87 -13.86
C VAL A 32 34.66 5.85 -12.74
N ALA A 33 34.24 5.61 -11.48
CA ALA A 33 35.14 5.57 -10.34
C ALA A 33 36.21 4.46 -10.46
N LYS A 34 35.91 3.38 -11.19
CA LYS A 34 36.88 2.31 -11.46
C LYS A 34 38.10 2.78 -12.29
N LEU A 35 37.97 3.86 -13.05
CA LEU A 35 39.06 4.40 -13.87
C LEU A 35 40.15 5.07 -13.02
N ASP A 36 39.86 5.43 -11.76
CA ASP A 36 40.79 6.12 -10.86
C ASP A 36 41.83 5.17 -10.20
N GLY A 37 41.82 3.88 -10.53
CA GLY A 37 42.94 2.96 -10.30
C GLY A 37 43.00 2.25 -8.94
N ASP A 38 42.57 2.88 -7.84
CA ASP A 38 42.55 2.23 -6.51
C ASP A 38 41.13 1.81 -6.08
N LEU A 39 40.75 0.57 -6.35
CA LEU A 39 39.38 0.09 -6.10
C LEU A 39 39.10 -0.24 -4.63
N GLY A 40 40.14 -0.42 -3.82
CA GLY A 40 40.01 -0.79 -2.41
C GLY A 40 39.61 0.41 -1.57
N GLU A 41 40.29 1.53 -1.75
CA GLU A 41 40.11 2.76 -0.97
C GLU A 41 39.24 3.83 -1.66
N ASN A 42 38.89 3.67 -2.94
CA ASN A 42 38.04 4.62 -3.65
C ASN A 42 36.61 4.61 -3.07
N ALA A 43 36.36 5.57 -2.18
CA ALA A 43 35.07 5.78 -1.53
C ALA A 43 33.91 5.97 -2.54
N PRO A 44 34.05 6.79 -3.61
CA PRO A 44 33.06 6.85 -4.69
C PRO A 44 32.71 5.49 -5.31
N TYR A 45 33.70 4.64 -5.59
CA TYR A 45 33.47 3.30 -6.13
C TYR A 45 32.69 2.41 -5.16
N GLN A 46 33.07 2.40 -3.88
CA GLN A 46 32.39 1.60 -2.86
C GLN A 46 30.94 2.06 -2.66
N ALA A 47 30.69 3.37 -2.63
CA ALA A 47 29.35 3.93 -2.52
C ALA A 47 28.46 3.53 -3.71
N ALA A 48 28.95 3.70 -4.94
CA ALA A 48 28.23 3.33 -6.15
C ALA A 48 27.95 1.81 -6.21
N LYS A 49 28.92 0.99 -5.79
CA LYS A 49 28.77 -0.47 -5.71
C LYS A 49 27.69 -0.88 -4.70
N GLU A 50 27.65 -0.27 -3.51
CA GLU A 50 26.59 -0.58 -2.54
C GLU A 50 25.22 -0.06 -2.96
N LYS A 51 25.15 1.14 -3.58
CA LYS A 51 23.92 1.65 -4.22
C LYS A 51 23.41 0.66 -5.26
N PHE A 52 24.26 0.18 -6.16
CA PHE A 52 23.90 -0.84 -7.16
C PHE A 52 23.37 -2.13 -6.52
N ARG A 53 24.05 -2.64 -5.47
CA ARG A 53 23.63 -3.85 -4.75
C ARG A 53 22.28 -3.66 -4.08
N THR A 54 22.06 -2.52 -3.44
CA THR A 54 20.81 -2.18 -2.75
C THR A 54 19.66 -2.06 -3.74
N MET A 55 19.85 -1.31 -4.83
CA MET A 55 18.83 -1.20 -5.88
C MET A 55 18.54 -2.57 -6.52
N GLY A 56 19.55 -3.42 -6.70
CA GLY A 56 19.36 -4.79 -7.18
C GLY A 56 18.53 -5.67 -6.23
N ARG A 57 18.65 -5.49 -4.91
CA ARG A 57 17.82 -6.19 -3.91
C ARG A 57 16.37 -5.69 -3.96
N ILE A 58 16.17 -4.38 -4.00
CA ILE A 58 14.84 -3.75 -4.08
C ILE A 58 14.14 -4.18 -5.37
N GLN A 59 14.82 -4.10 -6.51
CA GLN A 59 14.27 -4.51 -7.80
C GLN A 59 13.78 -5.97 -7.77
N ARG A 60 14.60 -6.90 -7.26
CA ARG A 60 14.19 -8.31 -7.16
C ARG A 60 12.92 -8.49 -6.33
N ARG A 61 12.79 -7.75 -5.22
CA ARG A 61 11.58 -7.79 -4.39
C ARG A 61 10.36 -7.26 -5.16
N LEU A 62 10.49 -6.12 -5.84
CA LEU A 62 9.40 -5.56 -6.64
C LEU A 62 8.97 -6.51 -7.77
N THR A 63 9.92 -7.13 -8.47
CA THR A 63 9.63 -8.14 -9.50
C THR A 63 8.89 -9.34 -8.91
N GLN A 64 9.32 -9.88 -7.77
CA GLN A 64 8.63 -10.97 -7.09
C GLN A 64 7.20 -10.61 -6.69
N GLU A 65 6.98 -9.36 -6.24
CA GLU A 65 5.65 -8.86 -5.91
C GLU A 65 4.76 -8.76 -7.16
N MET A 66 5.28 -8.28 -8.29
CA MET A 66 4.55 -8.27 -9.57
C MET A 66 4.24 -9.69 -10.08
N ASP A 67 5.22 -10.58 -10.05
CA ASP A 67 5.04 -11.98 -10.45
C ASP A 67 3.95 -12.66 -9.60
N HIS A 68 3.91 -12.36 -8.31
CA HIS A 68 2.86 -12.85 -7.42
C HIS A 68 1.46 -12.36 -7.85
N LEU A 69 1.31 -11.08 -8.20
CA LEU A 69 0.05 -10.51 -8.68
C LEU A 69 -0.40 -11.13 -10.02
N ILE A 70 0.54 -11.43 -10.91
CA ILE A 70 0.26 -12.09 -12.19
C ILE A 70 -0.16 -13.54 -11.95
N ASN A 71 0.63 -14.30 -11.18
CA ASN A 71 0.41 -15.72 -10.94
C ASN A 71 -0.89 -16.02 -10.16
N GLN A 72 -1.25 -15.17 -9.20
CA GLN A 72 -2.50 -15.32 -8.43
C GLN A 72 -3.74 -14.75 -9.16
N GLY A 73 -3.51 -14.04 -10.26
CA GLY A 73 -4.48 -13.20 -10.96
C GLY A 73 -4.85 -11.97 -10.14
N HIS A 74 -4.98 -10.82 -10.81
CA HIS A 74 -5.37 -9.57 -10.16
C HIS A 74 -6.52 -8.88 -10.89
N ARG A 75 -7.27 -8.05 -10.15
CA ARG A 75 -8.30 -7.16 -10.67
C ARG A 75 -8.01 -5.74 -10.20
N LEU A 76 -7.94 -4.80 -11.14
CA LEU A 76 -7.80 -3.39 -10.84
C LEU A 76 -9.16 -2.79 -10.48
N VAL A 77 -9.16 -1.91 -9.48
CA VAL A 77 -10.32 -1.14 -9.06
C VAL A 77 -9.91 0.32 -8.96
N ASP A 78 -10.71 1.19 -9.55
CA ASP A 78 -10.59 2.64 -9.35
C ASP A 78 -11.17 3.02 -7.97
N PRO A 79 -10.38 3.58 -7.04
CA PRO A 79 -10.88 4.03 -5.74
C PRO A 79 -12.05 5.02 -5.81
N LEU A 80 -12.16 5.84 -6.86
CA LEU A 80 -13.29 6.75 -7.02
C LEU A 80 -14.62 6.02 -7.23
N SER A 81 -14.59 4.78 -7.73
CA SER A 81 -15.79 3.93 -7.87
C SER A 81 -16.41 3.48 -6.53
N TRP A 82 -15.70 3.70 -5.42
CA TRP A 82 -16.21 3.43 -4.07
C TRP A 82 -17.12 4.53 -3.54
N VAL A 83 -17.08 5.72 -4.13
CA VAL A 83 -18.01 6.81 -3.83
C VAL A 83 -19.34 6.49 -4.50
N LYS A 84 -20.33 6.10 -3.70
CA LYS A 84 -21.66 5.72 -4.19
C LYS A 84 -22.76 6.39 -3.35
N GLU A 85 -23.93 6.55 -3.96
CA GLU A 85 -25.11 7.11 -3.29
C GLU A 85 -25.82 6.08 -2.41
N ASP A 86 -25.74 4.78 -2.74
CA ASP A 86 -26.37 3.73 -1.95
C ASP A 86 -25.65 3.52 -0.61
N PRO A 87 -26.39 3.40 0.50
CA PRO A 87 -25.77 3.11 1.79
C PRO A 87 -25.09 1.74 1.77
N ALA A 88 -23.92 1.65 2.38
CA ALA A 88 -23.26 0.36 2.62
C ALA A 88 -24.00 -0.39 3.73
N ALA A 89 -24.45 -1.61 3.45
CA ALA A 89 -25.14 -2.47 4.43
C ALA A 89 -24.16 -3.24 5.33
N GLU A 90 -22.98 -3.57 4.80
CA GLU A 90 -21.94 -4.34 5.46
C GLU A 90 -20.55 -3.82 5.07
N ALA A 91 -19.56 -4.20 5.87
CA ALA A 91 -18.16 -3.91 5.62
C ALA A 91 -17.66 -4.75 4.44
N GLU A 92 -17.39 -4.08 3.33
CA GLU A 92 -16.88 -4.66 2.09
C GLU A 92 -15.74 -3.80 1.53
N LEU A 93 -15.12 -4.24 0.44
CA LEU A 93 -14.10 -3.44 -0.25
C LEU A 93 -14.68 -2.09 -0.69
N GLY A 94 -13.99 -1.01 -0.36
CA GLY A 94 -14.38 0.36 -0.68
C GLY A 94 -15.32 1.00 0.34
N VAL A 95 -15.51 0.39 1.51
CA VAL A 95 -16.35 0.93 2.58
C VAL A 95 -15.50 1.49 3.71
N VAL A 96 -15.98 2.59 4.30
CA VAL A 96 -15.42 3.15 5.53
C VAL A 96 -16.13 2.56 6.73
N VAL A 97 -15.33 2.05 7.66
CA VAL A 97 -15.80 1.56 8.97
C VAL A 97 -15.25 2.45 10.06
N VAL A 98 -16.08 2.77 11.04
CA VAL A 98 -15.67 3.48 12.25
C VAL A 98 -15.54 2.45 13.35
N LEU A 99 -14.31 2.22 13.80
CA LEU A 99 -13.99 1.19 14.78
C LEU A 99 -13.65 1.83 16.12
N ASP A 100 -14.08 1.21 17.21
CA ASP A 100 -13.50 1.40 18.53
C ASP A 100 -12.48 0.28 18.76
N LEU A 101 -11.22 0.69 18.90
CA LEU A 101 -10.08 -0.17 19.21
C LEU A 101 -9.52 0.28 20.55
N ASP A 102 -9.76 -0.53 21.59
CA ASP A 102 -9.24 -0.28 22.94
C ASP A 102 -9.64 1.11 23.52
N GLY A 103 -10.81 1.64 23.16
CA GLY A 103 -11.34 2.93 23.62
C GLY A 103 -11.03 4.12 22.71
N GLU A 104 -10.28 3.92 21.63
CA GLU A 104 -10.01 4.93 20.61
C GLU A 104 -10.86 4.67 19.36
N ARG A 105 -11.52 5.74 18.87
CA ARG A 105 -12.32 5.67 17.65
C ARG A 105 -11.50 6.10 16.44
N GLU A 106 -11.42 5.23 15.45
CA GLU A 106 -10.67 5.46 14.21
C GLU A 106 -11.51 5.11 12.97
N ASN A 107 -11.30 5.86 11.89
CA ASN A 107 -11.97 5.67 10.61
C ASN A 107 -11.05 4.89 9.67
N PHE A 108 -11.52 3.74 9.18
CA PHE A 108 -10.74 2.91 8.27
C PHE A 108 -11.47 2.68 6.95
N LEU A 109 -10.76 2.85 5.83
CA LEU A 109 -11.22 2.43 4.51
C LEU A 109 -10.73 1.01 4.23
N ILE A 110 -11.65 0.06 4.01
CA ILE A 110 -11.28 -1.28 3.56
C ILE A 110 -10.87 -1.19 2.09
N ALA A 111 -9.57 -1.13 1.84
CA ALA A 111 -8.99 -0.84 0.54
C ALA A 111 -8.42 -2.11 -0.13
N GLY A 112 -7.88 -1.93 -1.34
CA GLY A 112 -7.27 -3.01 -2.12
C GLY A 112 -6.05 -3.60 -1.44
N ALA A 113 -5.56 -4.71 -1.98
CA ALA A 113 -4.27 -5.24 -1.59
C ALA A 113 -3.22 -4.13 -1.77
N ARG A 114 -2.24 -4.06 -0.87
CA ARG A 114 -1.17 -3.05 -0.87
C ARG A 114 -1.58 -1.60 -0.53
N ASP A 115 -2.85 -1.27 -0.39
CA ASP A 115 -3.27 0.06 0.10
C ASP A 115 -3.11 0.13 1.64
N HIS A 116 -1.90 0.40 2.13
CA HIS A 116 -1.53 0.38 3.56
C HIS A 116 -0.75 1.62 4.01
N HIS A 117 -0.81 2.68 3.23
CA HIS A 117 -0.14 3.95 3.52
C HIS A 117 -0.92 4.76 4.55
N VAL A 118 -0.23 5.71 5.17
CA VAL A 118 -0.85 6.71 6.05
C VAL A 118 -1.10 7.97 5.22
N PRO A 119 -2.35 8.41 5.05
CA PRO A 119 -2.65 9.63 4.32
C PRO A 119 -1.98 10.85 4.97
N ALA A 120 -1.56 11.81 4.14
CA ALA A 120 -0.95 13.05 4.63
C ALA A 120 -1.97 14.02 5.22
N GLU A 121 -3.24 13.87 4.82
CA GLU A 121 -4.37 14.71 5.18
C GLU A 121 -5.60 13.81 5.42
N GLY A 122 -6.58 14.31 6.17
CA GLY A 122 -7.80 13.55 6.51
C GLY A 122 -7.61 12.60 7.70
N ASP A 123 -8.71 11.95 8.09
CA ASP A 123 -8.82 11.09 9.27
C ASP A 123 -9.16 9.62 8.92
N VAL A 124 -9.32 9.30 7.63
CA VAL A 124 -9.61 7.95 7.13
C VAL A 124 -8.33 7.24 6.73
N VAL A 125 -7.99 6.13 7.39
CA VAL A 125 -6.78 5.34 7.09
C VAL A 125 -7.14 4.12 6.22
N PRO A 126 -6.48 3.89 5.08
CA PRO A 126 -6.71 2.69 4.29
C PRO A 126 -6.10 1.47 4.97
N ILE A 127 -6.87 0.38 4.99
CA ILE A 127 -6.42 -0.94 5.42
C ILE A 127 -6.62 -1.93 4.29
N PRO A 128 -5.62 -2.74 3.92
CA PRO A 128 -5.82 -3.77 2.91
C PRO A 128 -6.86 -4.78 3.40
N TYR A 129 -7.80 -5.16 2.53
CA TYR A 129 -8.75 -6.24 2.83
C TYR A 129 -8.04 -7.58 3.13
N THR A 130 -6.79 -7.75 2.69
CA THR A 130 -5.96 -8.92 2.96
C THR A 130 -5.26 -8.90 4.32
N SER A 131 -5.27 -7.77 5.04
CA SER A 131 -4.70 -7.66 6.38
C SER A 131 -5.53 -8.43 7.42
N PRO A 132 -4.98 -8.82 8.59
CA PRO A 132 -5.75 -9.52 9.63
C PRO A 132 -7.02 -8.78 10.06
N LEU A 133 -6.92 -7.45 10.22
CA LEU A 133 -8.07 -6.61 10.54
C LEU A 133 -9.04 -6.53 9.35
N GLY A 134 -8.54 -6.28 8.14
CA GLY A 134 -9.35 -6.23 6.92
C GLY A 134 -10.17 -7.52 6.71
N GLN A 135 -9.55 -8.69 6.87
CA GLN A 135 -10.22 -9.98 6.74
C GLN A 135 -11.30 -10.19 7.80
N ALA A 136 -11.05 -9.76 9.04
CA ALA A 136 -12.01 -9.89 10.13
C ALA A 136 -13.22 -8.95 9.99
N LEU A 137 -13.06 -7.84 9.26
CA LEU A 137 -14.11 -6.86 9.00
C LEU A 137 -15.06 -7.27 7.87
N LEU A 138 -14.61 -8.05 6.88
CA LEU A 138 -15.44 -8.38 5.72
C LEU A 138 -16.75 -9.07 6.12
N GLY A 139 -17.86 -8.54 5.62
CA GLY A 139 -19.22 -9.02 5.91
C GLY A 139 -19.75 -8.65 7.30
N LYS A 140 -19.03 -7.82 8.07
CA LYS A 140 -19.51 -7.33 9.36
C LYS A 140 -20.45 -6.15 9.20
N HIS A 141 -21.36 -5.99 10.16
CA HIS A 141 -22.32 -4.89 10.17
C HIS A 141 -22.00 -3.88 11.27
N ALA A 142 -22.64 -2.71 11.19
CA ALA A 142 -22.61 -1.76 12.30
C ALA A 142 -23.15 -2.42 13.58
N GLN A 143 -22.57 -2.07 14.72
CA GLN A 143 -22.80 -2.65 16.05
C GLN A 143 -22.25 -4.06 16.28
N ASP A 144 -21.58 -4.67 15.30
CA ASP A 144 -20.86 -5.93 15.54
C ASP A 144 -19.67 -5.73 16.47
N ASN A 145 -19.40 -6.75 17.29
CA ASN A 145 -18.17 -6.85 18.08
C ASN A 145 -17.45 -8.16 17.76
N PHE A 146 -16.13 -8.12 17.75
CA PHE A 146 -15.29 -9.30 17.54
C PHE A 146 -13.91 -9.10 18.14
N THR A 147 -13.13 -10.19 18.20
CA THR A 147 -11.72 -10.14 18.59
C THR A 147 -10.85 -10.55 17.41
N VAL A 148 -9.71 -9.88 17.26
CA VAL A 148 -8.75 -10.18 16.19
C VAL A 148 -7.32 -10.00 16.70
N ALA A 149 -6.41 -10.88 16.23
CA ALA A 149 -4.99 -10.76 16.52
C ALA A 149 -4.34 -9.76 15.56
N ILE A 150 -3.96 -8.59 16.07
CA ILE A 150 -3.22 -7.55 15.34
C ILE A 150 -1.79 -7.53 15.88
N ARG A 151 -0.82 -7.87 15.02
CA ARG A 151 0.61 -7.93 15.40
C ARG A 151 0.89 -8.79 16.64
N GLY A 152 0.15 -9.90 16.78
CA GLY A 152 0.29 -10.84 17.90
C GLY A 152 -0.43 -10.44 19.19
N GLN A 153 -1.10 -9.28 19.22
CA GLN A 153 -1.95 -8.87 20.34
C GLN A 153 -3.42 -9.08 19.97
N ILE A 154 -4.16 -9.74 20.85
CA ILE A 154 -5.61 -9.88 20.70
C ILE A 154 -6.23 -8.54 21.10
N ARG A 155 -6.97 -7.93 20.17
CA ARG A 155 -7.72 -6.70 20.40
C ARG A 155 -9.20 -6.96 20.23
N THR A 156 -10.01 -6.30 21.05
CA THR A 156 -11.47 -6.26 20.87
C THR A 156 -11.80 -5.08 19.98
N VAL A 157 -12.61 -5.34 18.96
CA VAL A 157 -13.03 -4.36 17.97
C VAL A 157 -14.54 -4.23 18.02
N ASN A 158 -15.04 -3.01 18.14
CA ASN A 158 -16.46 -2.71 18.00
C ASN A 158 -16.68 -1.84 16.76
N ILE A 159 -17.61 -2.23 15.90
CA ILE A 159 -17.96 -1.45 14.71
C ILE A 159 -19.08 -0.48 15.07
N HIS A 160 -18.84 0.82 14.99
CA HIS A 160 -19.85 1.83 15.24
C HIS A 160 -20.66 2.16 13.99
N VAL A 161 -19.98 2.34 12.86
CA VAL A 161 -20.58 2.80 11.60
C VAL A 161 -19.96 2.05 10.44
N VAL A 162 -20.78 1.77 9.43
CA VAL A 162 -20.40 1.26 8.12
C VAL A 162 -21.02 2.21 7.10
N ARG A 163 -20.20 2.82 6.23
CA ARG A 163 -20.68 3.82 5.26
C ARG A 163 -19.83 3.88 4.00
N ARG A 164 -20.39 4.44 2.93
CA ARG A 164 -19.60 4.81 1.74
C ARG A 164 -18.62 5.95 2.08
N PRO A 165 -17.42 5.96 1.48
CA PRO A 165 -16.52 7.09 1.57
C PRO A 165 -17.06 8.28 0.78
N THR A 166 -16.68 9.48 1.18
CA THR A 166 -16.88 10.69 0.37
C THR A 166 -15.77 10.80 -0.68
N ARG A 167 -16.00 11.62 -1.72
CA ARG A 167 -14.95 11.92 -2.71
C ARG A 167 -13.73 12.56 -2.06
N GLU A 168 -13.92 13.48 -1.11
CA GLU A 168 -12.83 14.14 -0.40
C GLU A 168 -11.99 13.14 0.40
N GLU A 169 -12.63 12.17 1.06
CA GLU A 169 -11.92 11.11 1.78
C GLU A 169 -11.09 10.24 0.82
N ILE A 170 -11.65 9.85 -0.33
CA ILE A 170 -10.90 9.09 -1.35
C ILE A 170 -9.71 9.92 -1.88
N LEU A 171 -9.88 11.22 -2.12
CA LEU A 171 -8.79 12.10 -2.59
C LEU A 171 -7.76 12.44 -1.51
N ALA A 172 -8.13 12.35 -0.23
CA ALA A 172 -7.20 12.46 0.89
C ALA A 172 -6.38 11.17 1.02
N VAL A 173 -7.03 10.01 0.90
CA VAL A 173 -6.37 8.70 0.90
C VAL A 173 -5.50 8.53 -0.33
N PHE A 174 -5.96 8.90 -1.52
CA PHE A 174 -5.25 8.72 -2.79
C PHE A 174 -5.03 10.07 -3.50
N PRO A 175 -4.04 10.88 -3.07
CA PRO A 175 -3.80 12.20 -3.64
C PRO A 175 -3.49 12.20 -5.14
N ALA A 176 -2.96 11.09 -5.68
CA ALA A 176 -2.67 10.93 -7.11
C ALA A 176 -3.93 11.11 -7.99
N LEU A 177 -5.12 10.85 -7.44
CA LEU A 177 -6.40 10.97 -8.16
C LEU A 177 -6.93 12.42 -8.23
N ARG A 178 -6.27 13.40 -7.59
CA ARG A 178 -6.72 14.81 -7.62
C ARG A 178 -6.59 15.46 -9.02
N GLY A 179 -5.81 14.86 -9.91
CA GLY A 179 -5.59 15.33 -11.29
C GLY A 179 -6.49 14.70 -12.35
N GLU A 180 -7.40 13.79 -11.96
CA GLU A 180 -8.40 13.14 -12.82
C GLU A 180 -9.78 13.81 -12.70
#